data_AF-R9NDK9-F1
#
_entry.id   AF-R9NDK9-F1
#
_cell.length_a   1.000
_cell.length_b   1.000
_cell.length_c   1.000
_cell.angle_alpha   90.00
_cell.angle_beta   90.00
_cell.angle_gamma   90.00
#
_symmetry.space_group_name_H-M   'P 1'
#
loop_
_entity.id
_entity.type
_entity.pdbx_description
1 polymer ?
#
loop_
_entity_poly.entity_id
_entity_poly.type
_entity_poly.pdbx_seq_one_letter_code
_entity_poly.pdbx_strand_id
1 'polypeptide(L)'
;MRKKVFICSPFRGDMEGNARKAAAYCRMACEQGFLPVAPHLLFPQFLNEGIEEERRLGIAMGMELLALCDEVWVFGEATEGMAAEIASATEQGKTIIFKETEGM
;
A
#
# COMPACT_ATOMS: atom_id res chain seq x y z
N MET A 1 -12.73 1.79 -17.88
CA MET A 1 -11.43 1.39 -17.27
C MET A 1 -11.66 1.03 -15.82
N ARG A 2 -10.90 0.09 -15.25
CA ARG A 2 -10.96 -0.22 -13.80
C ARG A 2 -10.35 0.93 -13.00
N LYS A 3 -10.91 1.23 -11.82
CA LYS A 3 -10.32 2.15 -10.84
C LYS A 3 -9.04 1.55 -10.25
N LYS A 4 -8.01 2.35 -10.10
CA LYS A 4 -6.75 2.01 -9.44
C LYS A 4 -6.89 2.20 -7.94
N VAL A 5 -6.52 1.21 -7.15
CA VAL A 5 -6.59 1.29 -5.68
C VAL A 5 -5.21 1.05 -5.10
N PHE A 6 -4.73 2.01 -4.31
CA PHE A 6 -3.50 1.86 -3.57
C PHE A 6 -3.77 1.01 -2.33
N ILE A 7 -3.03 -0.07 -2.16
CA ILE A 7 -3.12 -0.93 -0.98
C ILE A 7 -2.12 -0.42 0.05
N CYS A 8 -2.64 0.14 1.14
CA CYS A 8 -1.88 0.63 2.28
C CYS A 8 -2.01 -0.38 3.42
N SER A 9 -0.93 -1.07 3.77
CA SER A 9 -0.92 -2.10 4.81
C SER A 9 0.46 -2.21 5.47
N PRO A 10 0.56 -2.76 6.69
CA PRO A 10 1.85 -3.03 7.31
C PRO A 10 2.72 -3.90 6.41
N PHE A 11 4.01 -3.60 6.35
CA PHE A 11 5.00 -4.41 5.62
C PHE A 11 6.17 -4.83 6.53
N ARG A 12 6.77 -3.88 7.26
CA ARG A 12 7.87 -4.16 8.20
C ARG A 12 7.44 -5.01 9.40
N GLY A 13 8.42 -5.61 10.08
CA GLY A 13 8.20 -6.56 11.18
C GLY A 13 8.16 -7.99 10.63
N ASP A 14 6.97 -8.58 10.51
CA ASP A 14 6.77 -9.87 9.84
C ASP A 14 6.65 -9.67 8.32
N MET A 15 7.78 -9.42 7.65
CA MET A 15 7.78 -9.12 6.20
C MET A 15 7.15 -10.23 5.36
N GLU A 16 7.39 -11.50 5.71
CA GLU A 16 6.84 -12.63 4.95
C GLU A 16 5.32 -12.76 5.14
N GLY A 17 4.83 -12.68 6.38
CA GLY A 17 3.41 -12.70 6.67
C GLY A 17 2.67 -11.47 6.14
N ASN A 18 3.28 -10.29 6.25
CA ASN A 18 2.73 -9.05 5.72
C ASN A 18 2.69 -9.04 4.19
N ALA A 19 3.72 -9.57 3.51
CA ALA A 19 3.70 -9.73 2.06
C ALA A 19 2.56 -10.65 1.61
N ARG A 20 2.34 -11.78 2.31
CA ARG A 20 1.19 -12.66 2.03
C ARG A 20 -0.15 -11.95 2.22
N LYS A 21 -0.31 -11.18 3.30
CA LYS A 21 -1.52 -10.40 3.56
C LYS A 21 -1.75 -9.34 2.49
N ALA A 22 -0.74 -8.55 2.15
CA ALA A 22 -0.82 -7.54 1.08
C ALA A 22 -1.19 -8.16 -0.28
N ALA A 23 -0.64 -9.34 -0.61
CA ALA A 23 -1.03 -10.07 -1.81
C ALA A 23 -2.51 -10.53 -1.76
N ALA A 24 -2.99 -10.97 -0.60
CA ALA A 24 -4.41 -11.31 -0.39
C ALA A 24 -5.32 -10.07 -0.51
N TYR A 25 -4.91 -8.91 0.01
CA TYR A 25 -5.64 -7.65 -0.16
C TYR A 25 -5.71 -7.22 -1.63
N CYS A 26 -4.61 -7.37 -2.37
CA CYS A 26 -4.59 -7.16 -3.83
C CYS A 26 -5.56 -8.11 -4.53
N ARG A 27 -5.57 -9.41 -4.16
CA ARG A 27 -6.49 -10.40 -4.72
C ARG A 27 -7.95 -10.00 -4.47
N MET A 28 -8.28 -9.60 -3.24
CA MET A 28 -9.61 -9.13 -2.88
C MET A 28 -10.04 -7.92 -3.71
N ALA A 29 -9.17 -6.91 -3.87
CA ALA A 29 -9.45 -5.74 -4.71
C ALA A 29 -9.67 -6.12 -6.18
N CYS A 30 -8.87 -7.05 -6.71
CA CYS A 30 -9.02 -7.56 -8.07
C CYS A 30 -10.37 -8.26 -8.27
N GLU A 31 -10.80 -9.08 -7.31
CA GLU A 31 -12.10 -9.78 -7.34
C GLU A 31 -13.28 -8.79 -7.25
N GLN A 32 -13.10 -7.65 -6.60
CA GLN A 32 -14.06 -6.54 -6.58
C GLN A 32 -14.02 -5.67 -7.86
N GLY A 33 -13.19 -6.01 -8.86
CA GLY A 33 -13.11 -5.32 -10.14
C GLY A 33 -12.18 -4.10 -10.19
N PHE A 34 -11.35 -3.90 -9.17
CA PHE A 34 -10.36 -2.83 -9.11
C PHE A 34 -9.00 -3.27 -9.67
N LEU A 35 -8.10 -2.30 -9.90
CA LEU A 35 -6.71 -2.50 -10.28
C LEU A 35 -5.82 -2.18 -9.07
N PRO A 36 -5.40 -3.18 -8.27
CA PRO A 36 -4.62 -2.93 -7.06
C PRO A 36 -3.18 -2.52 -7.37
N VAL A 37 -2.64 -1.63 -6.54
CA VAL A 37 -1.24 -1.20 -6.54
C VAL A 37 -0.70 -1.34 -5.12
N ALA A 38 0.26 -2.24 -4.92
CA ALA A 38 0.93 -2.47 -3.64
C ALA A 38 2.45 -2.39 -3.84
N PRO A 39 3.03 -1.17 -3.84
CA PRO A 39 4.45 -0.99 -4.19
C PRO A 39 5.40 -1.71 -3.24
N HIS A 40 5.01 -1.85 -1.97
CA HIS A 40 5.78 -2.57 -0.96
C HIS A 40 5.90 -4.09 -1.22
N LEU A 41 5.16 -4.67 -2.18
CA LEU A 41 5.43 -6.04 -2.66
C LEU A 41 6.50 -6.10 -3.75
N LEU A 42 6.65 -5.02 -4.52
CA LEU A 42 7.50 -4.97 -5.70
C LEU A 42 8.85 -4.33 -5.41
N PHE A 43 8.88 -3.20 -4.71
CA PHE A 43 10.09 -2.42 -4.48
C PHE A 43 11.16 -3.18 -3.70
N PRO A 44 10.84 -3.99 -2.67
CA PRO A 44 11.85 -4.80 -1.98
C PRO A 44 12.57 -5.84 -2.86
N GLN A 45 12.07 -6.09 -4.08
CA GLN A 45 12.73 -6.99 -5.04
C GLN A 45 13.95 -6.35 -5.73
N PHE A 46 14.06 -5.02 -5.68
CA PHE A 46 15.16 -4.28 -6.30
C PHE A 46 15.70 -3.12 -5.45
N LEU A 47 15.07 -2.80 -4.32
CA LEU A 47 15.52 -1.86 -3.30
C LEU A 47 15.70 -2.59 -1.97
N ASN A 48 16.75 -2.25 -1.24
CA ASN A 48 17.08 -2.77 0.07
C ASN A 48 16.56 -1.82 1.15
N GLU A 49 15.53 -2.25 1.88
CA GLU A 49 14.94 -1.44 2.97
C GLU A 49 15.90 -1.16 4.13
N GLY A 50 17.00 -1.93 4.25
CA GLY A 50 18.07 -1.69 5.22
C GLY A 50 19.01 -0.54 4.85
N ILE A 51 18.98 -0.08 3.59
CA ILE A 51 19.74 1.07 3.12
C ILE A 51 18.82 2.29 3.15
N GLU A 52 19.18 3.29 3.95
CA GLU A 52 18.33 4.46 4.21
C GLU A 52 17.97 5.23 2.91
N GLU A 53 18.93 5.36 1.99
CA GLU A 53 18.74 6.05 0.71
C GLU A 53 17.74 5.31 -0.20
N GLU A 54 17.90 3.99 -0.35
CA GLU A 54 16.99 3.16 -1.15
C GLU A 54 15.61 3.09 -0.52
N ARG A 55 15.52 3.10 0.82
CA ARG A 55 14.25 3.21 1.53
C ARG A 55 13.55 4.54 1.24
N ARG A 56 14.27 5.67 1.28
CA ARG A 56 13.70 6.98 0.93
C ARG A 56 13.22 7.00 -0.53
N LEU A 57 13.99 6.41 -1.43
CA LEU A 57 13.61 6.26 -2.84
C LEU A 57 12.32 5.44 -2.99
N GLY A 58 12.21 4.29 -2.31
CA GLY A 58 11.02 3.45 -2.33
C GLY A 58 9.77 4.17 -1.81
N ILE A 59 9.90 4.96 -0.75
CA ILE A 59 8.80 5.79 -0.22
C ILE A 59 8.39 6.84 -1.26
N ALA A 60 9.35 7.57 -1.85
CA ALA A 60 9.05 8.59 -2.85
C ALA A 60 8.32 8.01 -4.07
N MET A 61 8.82 6.90 -4.62
CA MET A 61 8.17 6.19 -5.73
C MET A 61 6.78 5.68 -5.35
N GLY A 62 6.58 5.25 -4.10
CA GLY A 62 5.29 4.80 -3.59
C GLY A 62 4.26 5.93 -3.57
N MET A 63 4.69 7.13 -3.17
CA MET A 63 3.85 8.33 -3.16
C MET A 63 3.46 8.78 -4.58
N GLU A 64 4.36 8.66 -5.56
CA GLU A 64 4.03 8.89 -6.97
C GLU A 64 2.97 7.92 -7.48
N LEU A 65 3.07 6.63 -7.15
CA LEU A 65 2.06 5.64 -7.49
C LEU A 65 0.72 5.88 -6.79
N LEU A 66 0.75 6.30 -5.52
CA LEU A 66 -0.44 6.69 -4.77
C LEU A 66 -1.15 7.85 -5.47
N ALA A 67 -0.40 8.87 -5.93
CA ALA A 67 -0.96 10.01 -6.63
C ALA A 67 -1.73 9.62 -7.90
N LEU A 68 -1.31 8.55 -8.57
CA LEU A 68 -1.98 8.00 -9.75
C LEU A 68 -3.21 7.13 -9.42
N CYS A 69 -3.40 6.72 -8.16
CA CYS A 69 -4.53 5.89 -7.76
C CYS A 69 -5.80 6.72 -7.52
N ASP A 70 -6.96 6.09 -7.74
CA ASP A 70 -8.28 6.69 -7.56
C ASP A 70 -8.72 6.62 -6.08
N GLU A 71 -8.33 5.55 -5.37
CA GLU A 71 -8.67 5.31 -3.97
C GLU A 71 -7.46 4.75 -3.20
N VAL A 72 -7.46 4.91 -1.88
CA VAL A 72 -6.49 4.29 -0.96
C VAL A 72 -7.24 3.38 0.00
N TRP A 73 -6.91 2.09 0.01
CA TRP A 73 -7.50 1.11 0.91
C TRP A 73 -6.50 0.78 2.01
N VAL A 74 -6.89 1.06 3.25
CA VAL A 74 -6.04 0.90 4.44
C VAL A 74 -6.44 -0.37 5.18
N PHE A 75 -5.47 -1.23 5.45
CA PHE A 75 -5.65 -2.50 6.17
C PHE A 75 -4.78 -2.56 7.40
N GLY A 76 -5.30 -3.14 8.48
CA GLY A 76 -4.57 -3.27 9.75
C GLY A 76 -4.37 -1.94 10.48
N GLU A 77 -3.60 -2.00 11.56
CA GLU A 77 -3.27 -0.82 12.35
C GLU A 77 -2.26 0.07 11.60
N ALA A 78 -2.53 1.38 11.58
CA ALA A 78 -1.71 2.33 10.88
C ALA A 78 -0.31 2.43 11.51
N THR A 79 0.70 2.00 10.76
CA THR A 79 2.12 2.18 11.11
C THR A 79 2.62 3.56 10.66
N GLU A 80 3.80 3.97 11.12
CA GLU A 80 4.43 5.24 10.70
C GLU A 80 4.55 5.37 9.17
N GLY A 81 4.90 4.28 8.47
CA GLY A 81 4.98 4.27 7.01
C GLY A 81 3.62 4.51 6.34
N MET A 82 2.57 3.91 6.90
CA MET A 82 1.19 4.09 6.41
C MET A 82 0.67 5.50 6.70
N ALA A 83 1.06 6.10 7.82
CA ALA A 83 0.62 7.44 8.20
C ALA A 83 1.01 8.49 7.13
N ALA A 84 2.20 8.37 6.54
CA ALA A 84 2.64 9.25 5.45
C ALA A 84 1.75 9.09 4.20
N GLU A 85 1.46 7.84 3.81
CA GLU A 85 0.58 7.53 2.68
C GLU A 85 -0.85 8.08 2.89
N ILE A 86 -1.41 7.87 4.09
CA ILE A 86 -2.75 8.35 4.47
C ILE A 86 -2.80 9.88 4.48
N ALA A 87 -1.77 10.54 5.01
CA ALA A 87 -1.69 12.01 5.02
C ALA A 87 -1.64 12.58 3.60
N SER A 88 -0.82 12.00 2.72
CA SER A 88 -0.73 12.39 1.31
C SER A 88 -2.03 12.15 0.54
N ALA A 89 -2.69 11.00 0.78
CA ALA A 89 -4.00 10.72 0.19
C ALA A 89 -5.06 11.74 0.63
N THR A 90 -5.01 12.15 1.91
CA THR A 90 -5.91 13.16 2.49
C THR A 90 -5.69 14.53 1.84
N GLU A 91 -4.43 14.98 1.74
CA GLU A 91 -4.07 16.25 1.11
C GLU A 91 -4.49 16.31 -0.37
N GLN A 92 -4.39 15.18 -1.08
CA GLN A 92 -4.82 15.04 -2.47
C GLN A 92 -6.33 14.85 -2.65
N GLY A 93 -7.12 14.84 -1.56
CA GLY A 93 -8.57 14.66 -1.61
C GLY A 93 -9.01 13.28 -2.12
N LYS A 94 -8.17 12.25 -1.98
CA LYS A 94 -8.48 10.89 -2.43
C LYS A 94 -9.48 10.21 -1.48
N THR A 95 -10.27 9.30 -2.02
CA THR A 95 -11.13 8.44 -1.20
C THR A 95 -10.28 7.45 -0.42
N ILE A 96 -10.33 7.53 0.91
CA ILE A 96 -9.65 6.61 1.82
C ILE A 96 -10.68 5.66 2.43
N ILE A 97 -10.45 4.36 2.33
CA ILE A 97 -11.35 3.32 2.82
C ILE A 97 -10.57 2.43 3.79
N PHE A 98 -10.94 2.46 5.06
CA PHE A 98 -10.45 1.50 6.04
C PHE A 98 -11.21 0.18 5.86
N LYS A 99 -10.48 -0.90 5.63
CA LYS A 99 -11.02 -2.23 5.39
C LYS A 99 -10.82 -3.07 6.65
N GLU A 100 -11.90 -3.65 7.15
CA GLU A 100 -11.84 -4.66 8.20
C GLU A 100 -11.27 -5.97 7.63
N THR A 101 -10.40 -6.63 8.41
CA THR A 101 -9.75 -7.89 8.03
C THR A 101 -10.26 -9.07 8.84
N GLU A 102 -11.37 -8.94 9.57
CA GLU A 102 -11.91 -10.05 10.35
C GLU A 102 -12.25 -11.23 9.43
N GLY A 103 -11.54 -12.35 9.63
CA GLY A 103 -11.76 -13.60 8.90
C GLY A 103 -10.88 -13.83 7.65
N MET A 104 -9.89 -12.96 7.38
CA MET A 104 -8.83 -13.23 6.38
C MET A 104 -7.59 -13.88 6.98
#